data_AF-A0A7V9V4I3-F1
#
_entry.id   AF-A0A7V9V4I3-F1
#
_cell.length_a   1.000
_cell.length_b   1.000
_cell.length_c   1.000
_cell.angle_alpha   90.00
_cell.angle_beta   90.00
_cell.angle_gamma   90.00
#
_symmetry.space_group_name_H-M   'P 1'
#
loop_
_entity.id
_entity.type
_entity.pdbx_description
1 polymer ?
#
loop_
_entity_poly.entity_id
_entity_poly.type
_entity_poly.pdbx_seq_one_letter_code
_entity_poly.pdbx_strand_id
1 'polypeptide(L)'
;MRYNADNPYERLCLDPKAKPGDKQIQQHCAALLQWWQKKLPLKNQPSNPMAQLLWRGIDEAARYLVEGRMQLLDPARRRQIDEELAARAEQAALADFSKYVAFSLARRVLTAEAEAHLSEFGQRNGLTQAQTRACIEDELRLHKAQRAMPLPRPPLRKRRSAQRQAPRRRKNSIAFWG
;
A
#
# COMPACT_ATOMS: atom_id res chain seq x y z
N MET A 1 -5.18 17.98 14.89
CA MET A 1 -4.47 18.98 14.07
C MET A 1 -3.04 19.08 14.58
N ARG A 2 -2.04 18.78 13.75
CA ARG A 2 -0.62 18.86 14.13
C ARG A 2 -0.01 20.10 13.45
N TYR A 3 -0.22 21.27 14.05
CA TYR A 3 0.21 22.55 13.44
C TYR A 3 1.73 22.65 13.27
N ASN A 4 2.50 21.88 14.04
CA ASN A 4 3.97 21.83 14.03
C ASN A 4 4.54 20.59 13.33
N ALA A 5 3.73 19.84 12.56
CA ALA A 5 4.23 18.68 11.81
C ALA A 5 5.31 19.09 10.81
N ASP A 6 6.29 18.25 10.50
CA ASP A 6 7.30 18.60 9.48
C ASP A 6 6.69 18.70 8.07
N ASN A 7 5.66 17.90 7.80
CA ASN A 7 4.93 17.89 6.55
C ASN A 7 3.94 19.08 6.46
N PRO A 8 4.09 20.01 5.50
CA PRO A 8 3.21 21.16 5.38
C PRO A 8 1.77 20.81 4.99
N TYR A 9 1.53 19.67 4.32
CA TYR A 9 0.18 19.17 4.08
C TYR A 9 -0.51 18.80 5.39
N GLU A 10 0.18 18.11 6.31
CA GLU A 10 -0.36 17.77 7.63
C GLU A 10 -0.64 19.01 8.49
N ARG A 11 0.23 20.03 8.41
CA ARG A 11 0.00 21.32 9.10
C ARG A 11 -1.33 21.94 8.68
N LEU A 12 -1.65 21.88 7.39
CA LEU A 12 -2.88 22.43 6.80
C LEU A 12 -4.06 21.45 6.79
N CYS A 13 -3.91 20.27 7.41
CA CYS A 13 -4.91 19.20 7.39
C CYS A 13 -5.35 18.84 5.96
N LEU A 14 -4.38 18.70 5.05
CA LEU A 14 -4.57 18.30 3.66
C LEU A 14 -3.95 16.92 3.42
N ASP A 15 -4.53 16.16 2.49
CA ASP A 15 -3.94 14.92 1.99
C ASP A 15 -3.09 15.21 0.75
N PRO A 16 -1.77 14.93 0.75
CA PRO A 16 -0.94 15.10 -0.44
C PRO A 16 -1.42 14.25 -1.62
N LYS A 17 -2.00 13.07 -1.38
CA LYS A 17 -2.49 12.16 -2.43
C LYS A 17 -3.70 12.71 -3.17
N ALA A 18 -4.50 13.54 -2.51
CA ALA A 18 -5.64 14.22 -3.10
C ALA A 18 -5.26 15.36 -4.06
N LYS A 19 -3.96 15.70 -4.16
CA LYS A 19 -3.42 16.76 -5.03
C LYS A 19 -4.21 18.08 -4.89
N PRO A 20 -4.24 18.69 -3.70
CA PRO A 20 -5.10 19.84 -3.44
C PRO A 20 -4.73 21.04 -4.31
N GLY A 21 -5.71 21.76 -4.85
CA GLY A 21 -5.45 22.97 -5.62
C GLY A 21 -5.08 24.16 -4.73
N ASP A 22 -4.50 25.21 -5.31
CA ASP A 22 -4.08 26.43 -4.59
C ASP A 22 -5.22 27.06 -3.80
N LYS A 23 -6.43 27.09 -4.38
CA LYS A 23 -7.63 27.58 -3.71
C LYS A 23 -7.97 26.78 -2.46
N GLN A 24 -7.84 25.45 -2.51
CA GLN A 24 -8.10 24.59 -1.34
C GLN A 24 -7.04 24.82 -0.25
N ILE A 25 -5.77 24.95 -0.65
CA ILE A 25 -4.66 25.28 0.27
C ILE A 25 -4.93 26.60 1.01
N GLN A 26 -5.33 27.64 0.27
CA GLN A 26 -5.67 28.94 0.85
C GLN A 26 -6.89 28.87 1.78
N GLN A 27 -7.95 28.19 1.35
CA GLN A 27 -9.18 28.02 2.14
C GLN A 27 -8.92 27.29 3.45
N HIS A 28 -8.17 26.18 3.42
CA HIS A 28 -7.80 25.43 4.61
C HIS A 28 -6.95 26.27 5.56
N CYS A 29 -5.92 26.97 5.05
CA CYS A 29 -5.11 27.85 5.88
C CYS A 29 -5.95 28.95 6.55
N ALA A 30 -6.86 29.59 5.81
CA ALA A 30 -7.72 30.64 6.36
C ALA A 30 -8.66 30.11 7.45
N ALA A 31 -9.30 28.97 7.20
CA ALA A 31 -10.19 28.32 8.18
C ALA A 31 -9.44 27.95 9.47
N LEU A 32 -8.20 27.45 9.35
CA LEU A 32 -7.37 27.09 10.48
C LEU A 32 -6.92 28.33 11.27
N LEU A 33 -6.50 29.41 10.60
CA LEU A 33 -6.16 30.67 11.26
C LEU A 33 -7.35 31.26 12.01
N GLN A 34 -8.54 31.25 11.41
CA GLN A 34 -9.77 31.70 12.07
C GLN A 34 -10.10 30.83 13.29
N TRP A 35 -9.90 29.52 13.20
CA TRP A 35 -10.08 28.62 14.34
C TRP A 35 -9.14 28.98 15.49
N TRP A 36 -7.85 29.18 15.22
CA TRP A 36 -6.87 29.59 16.23
C TRP A 36 -7.17 30.96 16.83
N GLN A 37 -7.62 31.91 16.02
CA GLN A 37 -8.03 33.23 16.49
C GLN A 37 -9.19 33.14 17.49
N LYS A 38 -10.16 32.25 17.25
CA LYS A 38 -11.26 31.98 18.21
C LYS A 38 -10.78 31.35 19.52
N LYS A 39 -9.58 30.76 19.55
CA LYS A 39 -8.97 30.18 20.76
C LYS A 39 -8.11 31.16 21.55
N LEU A 40 -7.79 32.34 21.01
CA LEU A 40 -7.02 33.38 21.72
C LEU A 40 -7.60 33.75 23.10
N PRO A 41 -8.93 33.89 23.30
CA PRO A 41 -9.48 34.22 24.61
C PRO A 41 -9.17 33.18 25.70
N LEU A 42 -8.91 31.92 25.32
CA LEU A 42 -8.53 30.86 26.27
C LEU A 42 -7.19 31.14 26.95
N LYS A 43 -6.30 31.92 26.32
CA LYS A 43 -5.00 32.30 26.89
C LYS A 43 -5.12 33.01 28.24
N ASN A 44 -6.22 33.73 28.45
CA ASN A 44 -6.50 34.46 29.68
C ASN A 44 -7.27 33.63 30.73
N GLN A 45 -7.47 32.34 30.47
CA GLN A 45 -8.20 31.42 31.35
C GLN A 45 -7.30 30.26 31.82
N PRO A 46 -6.31 30.50 32.70
CA PRO A 46 -5.30 29.50 33.07
C PRO A 46 -5.88 28.26 33.79
N SER A 47 -7.03 28.40 34.43
CA SER A 47 -7.76 27.28 35.06
C SER A 47 -8.50 26.40 34.05
N ASN A 48 -8.57 26.79 32.77
CA ASN A 48 -9.21 26.00 31.72
C ASN A 48 -8.22 24.93 31.20
N PRO A 49 -8.56 23.63 31.27
CA PRO A 49 -7.67 22.57 30.79
C PRO A 49 -7.36 22.68 29.28
N MET A 50 -8.27 23.23 28.46
CA MET A 50 -7.96 23.50 27.06
C MET A 50 -6.92 24.60 26.88
N ALA A 51 -6.91 25.61 27.76
CA ALA A 51 -5.91 26.67 27.70
C ALA A 51 -4.51 26.10 27.95
N GLN A 52 -4.38 25.20 28.94
CA GLN A 52 -3.11 24.54 29.27
C GLN A 52 -2.58 23.68 28.11
N LEU A 53 -3.47 22.94 27.42
CA LEU A 53 -3.09 22.11 26.27
C LEU A 53 -2.68 22.92 25.05
N LEU A 54 -3.37 24.04 24.79
CA LEU A 54 -3.19 24.83 23.57
C LEU A 54 -2.20 25.97 23.72
N TRP A 55 -1.70 26.24 24.94
CA TRP A 55 -0.97 27.46 25.26
C TRP A 55 0.18 27.77 24.29
N ARG A 56 1.08 26.80 24.05
CA ARG A 56 2.19 26.97 23.08
C ARG A 56 1.70 27.11 21.64
N GLY A 57 0.63 26.42 21.29
CA GLY A 57 0.06 26.46 19.95
C GLY A 57 -0.62 27.79 19.61
N ILE A 58 -1.17 28.50 20.59
CA ILE A 58 -1.87 29.77 20.36
C ILE A 58 -0.93 30.82 19.74
N ASP A 59 0.33 30.86 20.17
CA ASP A 59 1.31 31.84 19.67
C ASP A 59 2.04 31.33 18.41
N GLU A 60 2.37 30.04 18.34
CA GLU A 60 3.20 29.49 17.26
C GLU A 60 2.41 29.04 16.03
N ALA A 61 1.14 28.61 16.19
CA ALA A 61 0.40 27.98 15.10
C ALA A 61 0.21 28.92 13.91
N ALA A 62 -0.01 30.22 14.14
CA ALA A 62 -0.18 31.16 13.04
C ALA A 62 1.06 31.20 12.13
N ARG A 63 2.27 31.19 12.72
CA ARG A 63 3.54 31.17 12.00
C ARG A 63 3.66 29.89 11.16
N TYR A 64 3.47 28.72 11.77
CA TYR A 64 3.62 27.43 11.07
C TYR A 64 2.59 27.24 9.95
N LEU A 65 1.35 27.72 10.13
CA LEU A 65 0.31 27.65 9.11
C LEU A 65 0.62 28.54 7.91
N VAL A 66 1.09 29.77 8.16
CA VAL A 66 1.49 30.69 7.07
C VAL A 66 2.71 30.13 6.33
N GLU A 67 3.70 29.60 7.04
CA GLU A 67 4.87 28.96 6.46
C GLU A 67 4.49 27.75 5.60
N GLY A 68 3.63 26.87 6.10
CA GLY A 68 3.13 25.71 5.35
C GLY A 68 2.36 26.12 4.10
N ARG A 69 1.52 27.16 4.19
CA ARG A 69 0.83 27.73 3.01
C ARG A 69 1.83 28.27 2.00
N MET A 70 2.85 29.03 2.42
CA MET A 70 3.84 29.58 1.50
C MET A 70 4.61 28.48 0.76
N GLN A 71 5.04 27.44 1.48
CA GLN A 71 5.73 26.30 0.87
C GLN A 71 4.88 25.55 -0.15
N LEU A 72 3.57 25.42 0.10
CA LEU A 72 2.65 24.69 -0.78
C LEU A 72 2.10 25.53 -1.94
N LEU A 73 2.12 26.87 -1.84
CA LEU A 73 1.73 27.75 -2.96
C LEU A 73 2.89 28.05 -3.91
N ASP A 74 4.14 27.80 -3.51
CA ASP A 74 5.28 27.80 -4.42
C ASP A 74 5.32 26.48 -5.21
N PRO A 75 5.15 26.50 -6.55
CA PRO A 75 5.12 25.28 -7.35
C PRO A 75 6.42 24.48 -7.33
N ALA A 76 7.58 25.14 -7.27
CA ALA A 76 8.87 24.47 -7.26
C ALA A 76 9.09 23.78 -5.92
N ARG A 77 8.83 24.50 -4.83
CA ARG A 77 8.94 23.95 -3.49
C ARG A 77 7.95 22.82 -3.25
N ARG A 78 6.72 22.97 -3.72
CA ARG A 78 5.68 21.95 -3.63
C ARG A 78 6.08 20.65 -4.32
N ARG A 79 6.65 20.73 -5.53
CA ARG A 79 7.15 19.54 -6.25
C ARG A 79 8.23 18.80 -5.46
N GLN A 80 9.19 19.52 -4.88
CA GLN A 80 10.23 18.92 -4.04
C GLN A 80 9.61 18.18 -2.83
N ILE A 81 8.65 18.81 -2.16
CA ILE A 81 7.94 18.19 -1.03
C ILE A 81 7.19 16.93 -1.49
N ASP A 82 6.51 16.99 -2.62
CA ASP A 82 5.77 15.85 -3.18
C ASP A 82 6.70 14.68 -3.53
N GLU A 83 7.87 14.97 -4.11
CA GLU A 83 8.92 14.00 -4.42
C GLU A 83 9.51 13.38 -3.14
N GLU A 84 9.83 14.18 -2.14
CA GLU A 84 10.33 13.70 -0.84
C GLU A 84 9.30 12.79 -0.14
N LEU A 85 8.02 13.17 -0.18
CA LEU A 85 6.93 12.37 0.40
C LEU A 85 6.73 11.06 -0.36
N ALA A 86 6.81 11.09 -1.69
CA ALA A 86 6.73 9.89 -2.53
C ALA A 86 7.90 8.94 -2.24
N ALA A 87 9.13 9.45 -2.17
CA ALA A 87 10.31 8.66 -1.83
C ALA A 87 10.22 8.02 -0.44
N ARG A 88 9.75 8.77 0.58
CA ARG A 88 9.52 8.23 1.92
C ARG A 88 8.44 7.16 1.94
N ALA A 89 7.36 7.35 1.18
CA ALA A 89 6.28 6.36 1.08
C ALA A 89 6.78 5.06 0.42
N GLU A 90 7.59 5.17 -0.64
CA GLU A 90 8.22 4.01 -1.29
C GLU A 90 9.16 3.27 -0.34
N GLN A 91 10.03 3.98 0.37
CA GLN A 91 10.94 3.39 1.36
C GLN A 91 10.17 2.69 2.48
N ALA A 92 9.10 3.30 2.98
CA ALA A 92 8.25 2.68 4.00
C ALA A 92 7.57 1.41 3.48
N ALA A 93 7.03 1.43 2.26
CA ALA A 93 6.42 0.27 1.63
C ALA A 93 7.42 -0.88 1.43
N LEU A 94 8.65 -0.57 1.00
CA LEU A 94 9.73 -1.55 0.88
C LEU A 94 10.14 -2.13 2.24
N ALA A 95 10.29 -1.30 3.26
CA ALA A 95 10.65 -1.74 4.60
C ALA A 95 9.58 -2.66 5.21
N ASP A 96 8.30 -2.34 5.04
CA ASP A 96 7.21 -3.19 5.52
C ASP A 96 7.09 -4.49 4.70
N PHE A 97 7.33 -4.43 3.39
CA PHE A 97 7.39 -5.62 2.55
C PHE A 97 8.53 -6.56 2.95
N SER A 98 9.73 -6.03 3.20
CA SER A 98 10.89 -6.80 3.68
C SER A 98 10.56 -7.58 4.96
N LYS A 99 9.92 -6.93 5.95
CA LYS A 99 9.46 -7.62 7.17
C LYS A 99 8.52 -8.78 6.86
N TYR A 100 7.60 -8.60 5.91
CA TYR A 100 6.65 -9.63 5.52
C TYR A 100 7.31 -10.82 4.79
N VAL A 101 8.30 -10.52 3.94
CA VAL A 101 9.14 -11.55 3.30
C VAL A 101 9.94 -12.32 4.36
N ALA A 102 10.63 -11.63 5.26
CA ALA A 102 11.41 -12.24 6.33
C ALA A 102 10.55 -13.18 7.21
N PHE A 103 9.32 -12.76 7.52
CA PHE A 103 8.35 -13.61 8.23
C PHE A 103 7.97 -14.85 7.42
N SER A 104 7.74 -14.69 6.12
CA SER A 104 7.41 -15.81 5.21
C SER A 104 8.57 -16.80 5.06
N LEU A 105 9.81 -16.37 5.28
CA LEU A 105 11.03 -17.18 5.24
C LEU A 105 11.38 -17.86 6.58
N ALA A 106 10.49 -17.87 7.58
CA ALA A 106 10.76 -18.47 8.89
C ALA A 106 11.26 -19.93 8.85
N ARG A 107 10.88 -20.70 7.82
CA ARG A 107 11.32 -22.09 7.59
C ARG A 107 12.53 -22.23 6.66
N ARG A 108 13.16 -21.12 6.26
CA ARG A 108 14.26 -21.03 5.27
C ARG A 108 13.95 -21.66 3.91
N VAL A 109 12.68 -21.87 3.61
CA VAL A 109 12.22 -22.41 2.33
C VAL A 109 11.08 -21.54 1.82
N LEU A 110 11.23 -21.02 0.61
CA LEU A 110 10.19 -20.26 -0.08
C LEU A 110 9.48 -21.17 -1.08
N THR A 111 8.21 -21.47 -0.86
CA THR A 111 7.41 -22.25 -1.81
C THR A 111 6.94 -21.37 -2.97
N ALA A 112 6.66 -21.97 -4.13
CA ALA A 112 6.13 -21.24 -5.28
C ALA A 112 4.80 -20.52 -4.98
N GLU A 113 3.97 -21.10 -4.11
CA GLU A 113 2.73 -20.48 -3.64
C GLU A 113 3.00 -19.25 -2.76
N ALA A 114 3.92 -19.36 -1.80
CA ALA A 114 4.32 -18.23 -0.96
C ALA A 114 4.96 -17.11 -1.79
N GLU A 115 5.80 -17.44 -2.77
CA GLU A 115 6.41 -16.46 -3.69
C GLU A 115 5.37 -15.75 -4.56
N ALA A 116 4.34 -16.47 -5.03
CA ALA A 116 3.21 -15.88 -5.74
C ALA A 116 2.42 -14.91 -4.85
N HIS A 117 2.13 -15.30 -3.60
CA HIS A 117 1.45 -14.43 -2.64
C HIS A 117 2.29 -13.19 -2.27
N LEU A 118 3.60 -13.34 -2.09
CA LEU A 118 4.52 -12.21 -1.88
C LEU A 118 4.53 -11.26 -3.09
N SER A 119 4.51 -11.82 -4.29
CA SER A 119 4.47 -11.04 -5.53
C SER A 119 3.18 -10.23 -5.67
N GLU A 120 2.03 -10.86 -5.39
CA GLU A 120 0.73 -10.19 -5.39
C GLU A 120 0.65 -9.12 -4.29
N PHE A 121 1.10 -9.46 -3.07
CA PHE A 121 1.11 -8.54 -1.95
C PHE A 121 1.98 -7.31 -2.23
N GLY A 122 3.17 -7.48 -2.78
CA GLY A 122 4.04 -6.35 -3.17
C GLY A 122 3.34 -5.41 -4.15
N GLN A 123 2.72 -5.95 -5.20
CA GLN A 123 2.01 -5.16 -6.21
C GLN A 123 0.79 -4.43 -5.64
N ARG A 124 0.01 -5.09 -4.78
CA ARG A 124 -1.17 -4.50 -4.12
C ARG A 124 -0.81 -3.33 -3.20
N ASN A 125 0.42 -3.32 -2.67
CA ASN A 125 0.94 -2.25 -1.82
C ASN A 125 1.72 -1.19 -2.61
N GLY A 126 1.66 -1.21 -3.94
CA GLY A 126 2.25 -0.18 -4.79
C GLY A 126 3.73 -0.37 -5.12
N LEU A 127 4.32 -1.54 -4.81
CA LEU A 127 5.66 -1.88 -5.27
C LEU A 127 5.63 -2.38 -6.71
N THR A 128 6.64 -2.00 -7.47
CA THR A 128 6.86 -2.54 -8.82
C THR A 128 7.30 -4.00 -8.75
N GLN A 129 7.02 -4.77 -9.81
CA GLN A 129 7.47 -6.16 -9.90
C GLN A 129 8.99 -6.30 -9.70
N ALA A 130 9.77 -5.35 -10.20
CA ALA A 130 11.23 -5.34 -10.03
C ALA A 130 11.65 -5.16 -8.57
N GLN A 131 11.05 -4.19 -7.86
CA GLN A 131 11.28 -3.96 -6.43
C GLN A 131 10.88 -5.17 -5.59
N THR A 132 9.69 -5.73 -5.85
CA THR A 132 9.19 -6.91 -5.15
C THR A 132 10.13 -8.10 -5.33
N ARG A 133 10.57 -8.36 -6.56
CA ARG A 133 11.51 -9.45 -6.85
C ARG A 133 12.87 -9.22 -6.20
N ALA A 134 13.42 -8.00 -6.30
CA ALA A 134 14.72 -7.67 -5.70
C ALA A 134 14.69 -7.88 -4.18
N CYS A 135 13.65 -7.41 -3.50
CA CYS A 135 13.49 -7.59 -2.06
C CYS A 135 13.39 -9.08 -1.67
N ILE A 136 12.65 -9.90 -2.43
CA ILE A 136 12.58 -11.36 -2.19
C ILE A 136 13.97 -12.00 -2.33
N GLU A 137 14.74 -11.66 -3.37
CA GLU A 137 16.10 -12.20 -3.56
C GLU A 137 17.05 -11.79 -2.44
N ASP A 138 16.99 -10.54 -2.00
CA ASP A 138 17.85 -10.02 -0.94
C ASP A 138 17.54 -10.69 0.39
N GLU A 139 16.27 -10.91 0.72
CA GLU A 139 15.85 -11.62 1.93
C GLU A 139 16.20 -13.12 1.87
N LEU A 140 16.07 -13.76 0.71
CA LEU A 140 16.51 -15.15 0.51
C LEU A 140 18.02 -15.29 0.79
N ARG A 141 18.84 -14.35 0.30
CA ARG A 141 20.28 -14.31 0.56
C ARG A 141 20.58 -14.05 2.04
N LEU A 142 19.93 -13.06 2.64
CA LEU A 142 20.12 -12.67 4.04
C LEU A 142 19.81 -13.81 5.00
N HIS A 143 18.67 -14.49 4.80
CA HIS A 143 18.22 -15.59 5.64
C HIS A 143 18.81 -16.96 5.28
N LYS A 144 19.69 -17.02 4.25
CA LYS A 144 20.25 -18.26 3.68
C LYS A 144 19.14 -19.27 3.36
N ALA A 145 18.03 -18.76 2.84
CA ALA A 145 16.85 -19.52 2.49
C ALA A 145 16.92 -19.97 1.02
N GLN A 146 16.19 -21.03 0.68
CA GLN A 146 16.16 -21.58 -0.67
C GLN A 146 14.74 -21.60 -1.22
N ARG A 147 14.59 -21.43 -2.53
CA ARG A 147 13.32 -21.72 -3.19
C ARG A 147 13.10 -23.23 -3.18
N ALA A 148 11.91 -23.66 -2.79
CA ALA A 148 11.51 -25.05 -2.93
C ALA A 148 11.57 -25.40 -4.42
N MET A 149 12.32 -26.46 -4.75
CA MET A 149 12.31 -26.99 -6.10
C MET A 149 10.87 -27.41 -6.44
N PRO A 150 10.33 -27.03 -7.62
CA PRO A 150 8.98 -27.43 -7.97
C PRO A 150 8.91 -28.96 -7.98
N LEU A 151 8.05 -29.54 -7.14
CA LEU A 151 7.80 -30.97 -7.16
C LEU A 151 7.36 -31.36 -8.58
N PRO A 152 7.95 -32.39 -9.20
CA PRO A 152 7.50 -32.86 -10.50
C PRO A 152 6.02 -33.21 -10.39
N ARG A 153 5.19 -32.58 -11.24
CA ARG A 153 3.76 -32.89 -11.29
C ARG A 153 3.62 -34.40 -11.49
N PRO A 154 2.89 -35.13 -10.62
CA PRO A 154 2.72 -36.56 -10.79
C PRO A 154 2.12 -36.82 -12.18
N PRO A 155 2.65 -37.78 -12.94
CA PRO A 155 2.19 -38.02 -14.31
C PRO A 155 0.68 -38.27 -14.30
N LEU A 156 -0.05 -37.52 -15.12
CA LEU A 156 -1.47 -37.75 -15.36
C LEU A 156 -1.66 -39.21 -15.73
N ARG A 157 -2.23 -39.97 -14.79
CA ARG A 157 -2.52 -41.39 -14.94
C ARG A 157 -3.51 -41.50 -16.11
N LYS A 158 -3.02 -41.81 -17.31
CA LYS A 158 -3.86 -42.04 -18.50
C LYS A 158 -4.91 -43.07 -18.09
N ARG A 159 -6.18 -42.63 -17.98
CA ARG A 159 -7.32 -43.53 -17.81
C ARG A 159 -7.26 -44.52 -18.96
N ARG A 160 -6.96 -45.80 -18.66
CA ARG A 160 -7.13 -46.89 -19.63
C ARG A 160 -8.61 -46.91 -19.98
N SER A 161 -8.95 -46.41 -21.16
CA SER A 161 -10.26 -46.55 -21.76
C SER A 161 -10.53 -48.04 -21.89
N ALA A 162 -11.41 -48.55 -21.02
CA ALA A 162 -11.92 -49.90 -21.13
C ALA A 162 -12.66 -50.02 -22.46
N GLN A 163 -12.01 -50.70 -23.40
CA GLN A 163 -12.55 -51.08 -24.69
C GLN A 163 -13.67 -52.10 -24.46
N ARG A 164 -14.90 -51.62 -24.23
CA ARG A 164 -16.10 -52.44 -24.31
C ARG A 164 -16.40 -52.70 -25.78
N GLN A 165 -16.13 -53.94 -26.19
CA GLN A 165 -16.51 -54.51 -27.47
C GLN A 165 -18.03 -54.41 -27.65
N ALA A 166 -18.47 -53.88 -28.79
CA ALA A 166 -19.87 -53.89 -29.21
C ALA A 166 -20.20 -55.23 -29.90
N PRO A 167 -21.32 -55.90 -29.59
CA PRO A 167 -21.71 -57.13 -30.27
C PRO A 167 -22.29 -56.88 -31.68
N ARG A 168 -21.97 -57.84 -32.55
CA ARG A 168 -22.26 -57.90 -33.98
C ARG A 168 -23.77 -57.86 -34.32
N ARG A 169 -24.12 -57.01 -35.28
CA ARG A 169 -25.36 -57.01 -36.08
C ARG A 169 -25.57 -58.38 -36.76
N ARG A 170 -26.66 -59.10 -36.43
CA ARG A 170 -27.20 -60.17 -37.28
C ARG A 170 -28.29 -59.57 -38.18
N LYS A 171 -28.11 -59.68 -39.50
CA LYS A 171 -29.10 -59.34 -40.52
C LYS A 171 -30.16 -60.45 -40.56
N ASN A 172 -31.43 -60.05 -40.44
CA ASN A 172 -32.57 -60.89 -40.82
C ASN A 172 -32.69 -60.90 -42.35
N SER A 173 -32.75 -62.08 -42.94
CA SER A 173 -33.26 -62.34 -44.28
C SER A 173 -33.75 -63.78 -44.33
N ILE A 174 -35.04 -63.98 -44.11
CA ILE A 174 -35.77 -65.14 -44.61
C ILE A 174 -37.08 -64.60 -45.18
N ALA A 175 -37.24 -64.78 -46.49
CA ALA A 175 -38.48 -64.58 -47.22
C ALA A 175 -39.36 -65.83 -47.06
N PHE A 176 -40.67 -65.63 -46.89
CA PHE A 176 -41.70 -66.66 -47.06
C PHE A 176 -43.04 -65.92 -47.26
N TRP A 177 -43.94 -66.15 -48.23
CA TRP A 177 -44.03 -66.96 -49.46
C TRP A 177 -45.04 -66.21 -50.37
N GLY A 178 -45.12 -66.61 -51.65
CA GLY A 178 -46.29 -66.33 -52.49
C GLY A 178 -47.49 -67.20 -52.12
#